data_AF-A0A9E4LDD7-F1
#
_entry.id   AF-A0A9E4LDD7-F1
#
_cell.length_a   1.000
_cell.length_b   1.000
_cell.length_c   1.000
_cell.angle_alpha   90.00
_cell.angle_beta   90.00
_cell.angle_gamma   90.00
#
_symmetry.space_group_name_H-M   'P 1'
#
loop_
_entity.id
_entity.type
_entity.pdbx_description
1 polymer ?
#
loop_
_entity_poly.entity_id
_entity_poly.type
_entity_poly.pdbx_seq_one_letter_code
_entity_poly.pdbx_strand_id
1 'polypeptide(L)'
;MTRRALHVFSLAAGLVVMLTMAAAAAEYTVKMHVNQPATENSYHYIYATQFAERMHRYTDGDFEVRIFPGAQLGKDPAVFQQM
;
A
#
# COMPACT_ATOMS: atom_id res chain seq x y z
N MET A 1 -36.47 0.78 -32.44
CA MET A 1 -35.13 0.79 -31.82
C MET A 1 -34.36 -0.42 -32.32
N THR A 2 -33.28 -0.21 -33.06
CA THR A 2 -32.53 -1.26 -33.76
C THR A 2 -31.60 -1.99 -32.77
N ARG A 3 -31.49 -3.33 -32.89
CA ARG A 3 -30.68 -4.20 -32.00
C ARG A 3 -29.25 -3.71 -31.78
N ARG A 4 -28.68 -2.97 -32.74
CA ARG A 4 -27.37 -2.30 -32.64
C ARG A 4 -27.30 -1.25 -31.53
N ALA A 5 -28.36 -0.47 -31.31
CA ALA A 5 -28.41 0.52 -30.23
C ALA A 5 -28.42 -0.14 -28.84
N LEU A 6 -29.01 -1.32 -28.72
CA LEU A 6 -29.05 -2.10 -27.48
C LEU A 6 -27.64 -2.62 -27.10
N HIS A 7 -26.87 -3.12 -28.07
CA HIS A 7 -25.52 -3.61 -27.83
C HIS A 7 -24.50 -2.52 -27.48
N VAL A 8 -24.63 -1.32 -28.07
CA VAL A 8 -23.77 -0.17 -27.74
C VAL A 8 -24.06 0.34 -26.32
N PHE A 9 -25.33 0.31 -25.88
CA PHE A 9 -25.70 0.70 -24.53
C PHE A 9 -25.16 -0.26 -23.46
N SER A 10 -25.19 -1.58 -23.72
CA SER A 10 -24.64 -2.59 -22.81
C SER A 10 -23.12 -2.49 -22.63
N LEU A 11 -22.38 -2.10 -23.67
CA LEU A 11 -20.92 -1.97 -23.60
C LEU A 11 -20.50 -0.71 -22.82
N ALA A 12 -21.24 0.39 -22.95
CA ALA A 12 -20.99 1.62 -22.21
C ALA A 12 -21.29 1.48 -20.69
N ALA A 13 -22.32 0.71 -20.33
CA ALA A 13 -22.67 0.47 -18.93
C ALA A 13 -21.60 -0.37 -18.18
N GLY A 14 -20.94 -1.30 -18.86
CA GLY A 14 -19.86 -2.11 -18.26
C GLY A 14 -18.60 -1.32 -17.94
N LEU A 15 -18.29 -0.27 -18.71
CA LEU A 15 -17.09 0.55 -18.52
C LEU A 15 -17.19 1.45 -17.27
N VAL A 16 -18.40 1.93 -16.96
CA VAL A 16 -18.64 2.83 -15.81
C VAL A 16 -18.47 2.11 -14.47
N VAL A 17 -18.82 0.81 -14.39
CA VAL A 17 -18.66 0.00 -13.17
C VAL A 17 -17.18 -0.26 -12.84
N MET A 18 -16.30 -0.33 -13.85
CA MET A 18 -14.87 -0.51 -13.62
C MET A 18 -14.18 0.77 -13.10
N LEU A 19 -14.71 1.95 -13.44
CA LEU A 19 -14.17 3.24 -12.99
C LEU A 19 -14.48 3.56 -11.52
N THR A 20 -15.47 2.90 -10.91
CA THR A 20 -15.80 3.07 -9.49
C THR A 20 -14.99 2.19 -8.54
N MET A 21 -14.17 1.27 -9.05
CA MET A 21 -13.10 0.65 -8.25
C MET A 21 -11.93 1.63 -8.10
N ALA A 22 -12.21 2.81 -7.55
CA ALA A 22 -11.16 3.67 -7.04
C ALA A 22 -10.36 2.83 -6.03
N ALA A 23 -9.05 2.75 -6.20
CA ALA A 23 -8.17 2.13 -5.21
C ALA A 23 -8.49 2.77 -3.86
N ALA A 24 -8.98 1.96 -2.91
CA ALA A 24 -9.24 2.43 -1.56
C ALA A 24 -7.92 2.99 -1.02
N ALA A 25 -7.91 4.27 -0.66
CA ALA A 25 -6.77 4.86 0.02
C ALA A 25 -6.69 4.21 1.41
N ALA A 26 -5.48 3.86 1.85
CA ALA A 26 -5.29 3.27 3.17
C ALA A 26 -5.86 4.21 4.26
N GLU A 27 -6.70 3.68 5.13
CA GLU A 27 -7.26 4.42 6.27
C GLU A 27 -6.15 4.82 7.25
N TYR A 28 -5.14 3.95 7.40
CA TYR A 28 -4.00 4.16 8.29
C TYR A 28 -2.70 4.06 7.52
N THR A 29 -1.81 5.05 7.71
CA THR A 29 -0.43 5.00 7.22
C THR A 29 0.53 5.15 8.39
N VAL A 30 1.42 4.18 8.58
CA VAL A 30 2.46 4.22 9.62
C VAL A 30 3.84 4.28 8.97
N LYS A 31 4.70 5.13 9.53
CA LYS A 31 6.12 5.18 9.17
C LYS A 31 6.90 4.23 10.06
N MET A 32 7.65 3.31 9.47
CA MET A 32 8.46 2.34 10.18
C MET A 32 9.95 2.62 9.95
N HIS A 33 10.67 2.94 11.02
CA HIS A 33 12.12 3.10 11.00
C HIS A 33 12.81 1.74 10.94
N VAL A 34 13.82 1.63 10.07
CA VAL A 34 14.74 0.49 10.04
C VAL A 34 16.17 1.04 9.99
N ASN A 35 16.99 0.69 10.98
CA ASN A 35 18.37 1.18 11.06
C ASN A 35 19.32 0.51 10.07
N GLN A 36 19.00 -0.70 9.60
CA GLN A 36 19.78 -1.43 8.60
C GLN A 36 19.43 -1.00 7.16
N PRO A 37 20.36 -1.15 6.20
CA PRO A 37 20.12 -0.76 4.81
C PRO A 37 19.09 -1.66 4.10
N ALA A 38 18.49 -1.16 3.01
CA ALA A 38 17.57 -1.93 2.17
C ALA A 38 18.32 -2.95 1.31
N THR A 39 18.70 -4.09 1.88
CA THR A 39 19.38 -5.18 1.18
C THR A 39 18.78 -6.53 1.57
N GLU A 40 18.98 -7.53 0.71
CA GLU A 40 18.59 -8.92 0.94
C GLU A 40 19.32 -9.59 2.12
N ASN A 41 20.41 -8.98 2.61
CA ASN A 41 21.16 -9.45 3.76
C ASN A 41 20.80 -8.71 5.06
N SER A 42 19.90 -7.73 4.99
CA SER A 42 19.41 -7.01 6.18
C SER A 42 18.21 -7.73 6.75
N TYR A 43 18.43 -8.47 7.84
CA TYR A 43 17.34 -9.11 8.57
C TYR A 43 16.27 -8.09 8.98
N HIS A 44 16.63 -6.93 9.57
CA HIS A 44 15.60 -5.96 9.99
C HIS A 44 14.75 -5.45 8.81
N TYR A 45 15.36 -5.19 7.66
CA TYR A 45 14.64 -4.76 6.47
C TYR A 45 13.73 -5.87 5.92
N ILE A 46 14.21 -7.11 5.86
CA ILE A 46 13.41 -8.27 5.42
C ILE A 46 12.19 -8.49 6.31
N TYR A 47 12.32 -8.34 7.63
CA TYR A 47 11.17 -8.48 8.53
C TYR A 47 10.20 -7.32 8.37
N ALA A 48 10.70 -6.08 8.21
CA ALA A 48 9.85 -4.93 7.98
C ALA A 48 9.04 -5.06 6.67
N THR A 49 9.65 -5.56 5.59
CA THR A 49 8.94 -5.78 4.31
C THR A 49 7.89 -6.87 4.42
N GLN A 50 8.20 -8.00 5.07
CA GLN A 50 7.20 -9.04 5.33
C GLN A 50 6.05 -8.55 6.21
N PHE A 51 6.35 -7.70 7.21
CA PHE A 51 5.33 -7.09 8.06
C PHE A 51 4.42 -6.17 7.24
N ALA A 52 4.99 -5.28 6.42
CA ALA A 52 4.22 -4.40 5.54
C ALA A 52 3.31 -5.18 4.58
N GLU A 53 3.82 -6.25 3.98
CA GLU A 53 3.04 -7.13 3.08
C GLU A 53 1.90 -7.83 3.82
N ARG A 54 2.13 -8.32 5.04
CA ARG A 54 1.10 -8.98 5.86
C ARG A 54 0.03 -8.00 6.32
N MET A 55 0.42 -6.80 6.76
CA MET A 55 -0.54 -5.77 7.14
C MET A 55 -1.43 -5.41 5.96
N HIS A 56 -0.84 -5.09 4.80
CA HIS A 56 -1.60 -4.78 3.60
C HIS A 56 -2.59 -5.89 3.24
N ARG A 57 -2.16 -7.17 3.29
CA ARG A 57 -3.05 -8.30 2.98
C ARG A 57 -4.15 -8.54 4.02
N TYR A 58 -3.83 -8.45 5.31
CA TYR A 58 -4.77 -8.80 6.37
C TYR A 58 -5.72 -7.66 6.75
N THR A 59 -5.47 -6.45 6.25
CA THR A 59 -6.37 -5.31 6.41
C THR A 59 -7.01 -4.90 5.08
N ASP A 60 -7.00 -5.76 4.06
CA ASP A 60 -7.56 -5.47 2.73
C ASP A 60 -7.08 -4.12 2.13
N GLY A 61 -5.83 -3.74 2.44
CA GLY A 61 -5.23 -2.48 2.00
C GLY A 61 -5.46 -1.27 2.90
N ASP A 62 -6.29 -1.36 3.94
CA ASP A 62 -6.61 -0.26 4.85
C ASP A 62 -5.40 0.21 5.69
N PHE A 63 -4.35 -0.60 5.81
CA PHE A 63 -3.15 -0.29 6.57
C PHE A 63 -1.91 -0.31 5.67
N GLU A 64 -1.28 0.86 5.52
CA GLU A 64 -0.04 1.05 4.78
C GLU A 64 1.15 1.21 5.76
N VAL A 65 2.18 0.38 5.60
CA VAL A 65 3.45 0.53 6.31
C VAL A 65 4.49 1.10 5.35
N ARG A 66 4.94 2.32 5.59
CA ARG A 66 6.03 2.96 4.84
C ARG A 66 7.35 2.76 5.56
N ILE A 67 8.23 1.97 4.97
CA ILE A 67 9.52 1.58 5.57
C ILE A 67 10.58 2.62 5.20
N PHE A 68 11.33 3.09 6.19
CA PHE A 68 12.44 4.03 6.06
C PHE A 68 13.74 3.36 6.51
N PRO A 69 14.47 2.70 5.59
CA PRO A 69 15.70 1.97 5.89
C PRO A 69 16.92 2.87 6.08
N GLY A 70 18.02 2.31 6.57
CA GLY A 70 19.31 2.98 6.66
C GLY A 70 19.32 4.23 7.55
N ALA A 71 18.47 4.24 8.59
CA ALA A 71 18.32 5.37 9.50
C ALA A 71 17.92 6.70 8.82
N GLN A 72 17.11 6.63 7.77
CA GLN A 72 16.58 7.79 7.04
C GLN A 72 15.79 8.79 7.91
N LEU A 73 15.17 8.33 9.01
CA LEU A 73 14.43 9.18 9.93
C LEU A 73 15.29 9.75 11.08
N GLY A 74 16.58 9.39 11.12
CA GLY A 74 17.51 9.76 12.19
C GLY A 74 18.14 8.54 12.86
N LYS A 75 19.15 8.77 13.71
CA LYS A 75 19.77 7.71 14.51
C LYS A 75 18.82 7.26 15.63
N ASP A 76 18.92 5.99 16.03
CA ASP A 76 17.98 5.34 16.96
C ASP A 76 17.56 6.17 18.20
N PRO A 77 18.46 6.89 18.92
CA PRO A 77 18.03 7.72 20.06
C PRO A 77 17.03 8.82 19.70
N ALA A 78 17.16 9.43 18.52
CA ALA A 78 16.25 10.47 18.04
C ALA A 78 14.90 9.89 17.59
N VAL A 79 14.90 8.66 17.07
CA VAL A 79 13.68 7.97 16.65
C VAL A 79 12.88 7.47 17.84
N PHE A 80 13.53 6.94 18.88
CA PHE A 80 12.83 6.52 20.11
C PHE A 80 12.15 7.67 20.85
N GLN A 81 12.62 8.90 20.67
CA GLN A 81 11.97 10.08 21.23
C GLN A 81 10.66 10.45 20.49
N GLN A 82 10.44 9.91 19.29
CA GLN A 82 9.28 10.18 18.43
C GLN A 82 8.23 9.07 18.44
N MET A 83 8.54 7.92 19.06
CA MET A 83 7.60 6.79 19.27
C MET A 83 6.79 6.99 20.55
#